data_AF-A0A3C0NNF9-F1
#
_entry.id   AF-A0A3C0NNF9-F1
#
_cell.length_a   1.000
_cell.length_b   1.000
_cell.length_c   1.000
_cell.angle_alpha   90.00
_cell.angle_beta   90.00
_cell.angle_gamma   90.00
#
_symmetry.space_group_name_H-M   'P 1'
#
loop_
_entity.id
_entity.type
_entity.pdbx_description
1 polymer ?
#
loop_
_entity_poly.entity_id
_entity_poly.type
_entity_poly.pdbx_seq_one_letter_code
_entity_poly.pdbx_strand_id
1 'polypeptide(L)'
;MDEMNQKTMRRSVARMLLWSTLAFFVLLGGGLFLHARMPQMRIARIEKLLAANNTAAARRLIGRVDDEALAESYRAQCDYADALSLMANGEWEEAHELFANAGSYADAADKAAECAYAHALALFDAGDWDGAAEAFAALGAYSDAPERVNACRYEKALVLEGEDDAAGAAELYELLGSYRDSGERLRRLAVAMTGIPDAEEALEMLHGLSRADRERMLVLKEARSALPQDIIAVGFYHTVGLQSDGTVVACGNNSFGQCDVGALHDVKAVAAGAYHTVALHSDGTVSAIGRDSEGQCATAEWRNVTAIATSDYATFGLTADGTLLCTGFYDYTEPESWSGLTAVAGGSYNLAARREDGSVWSYPALKGLDALRGAEAIDVNTGYAVAVLGDGSVASTNFDLSAWHDILAVSASSTAILALDAQGRVQAHFFRESDRVDFSSVTDAVAIAAGGTHFAVVLSDGSVRVFGLTANGAGRTADWSLAVD
;
A
#
# COMPACT_ATOMS: atom_id res chain seq x y z
N MET A 1 10.29 -62.98 -106.02
CA MET A 1 9.11 -62.17 -105.64
C MET A 1 8.62 -62.50 -104.22
N ASP A 2 8.86 -63.72 -103.70
CA ASP A 2 8.46 -64.13 -102.34
C ASP A 2 9.24 -63.49 -101.18
N GLU A 3 10.56 -63.34 -101.27
CA GLU A 3 11.35 -62.74 -100.17
C GLU A 3 11.07 -61.24 -99.96
N MET A 4 10.76 -60.53 -101.05
CA MET A 4 10.50 -59.09 -101.00
C MET A 4 9.16 -58.80 -100.30
N ASN A 5 8.18 -59.70 -100.44
CA ASN A 5 6.85 -59.60 -99.83
C ASN A 5 6.87 -59.94 -98.32
N GLN A 6 7.69 -60.90 -97.89
CA GLN A 6 7.85 -61.20 -96.46
C GLN A 6 8.54 -60.06 -95.69
N LYS A 7 9.50 -59.36 -96.30
CA LYS A 7 10.21 -58.23 -95.67
C LYS A 7 9.31 -57.01 -95.48
N THR A 8 8.48 -56.68 -96.47
CA THR A 8 7.47 -55.61 -96.36
C THR A 8 6.38 -55.97 -95.35
N MET A 9 5.90 -57.21 -95.35
CA MET A 9 4.87 -57.66 -94.40
C MET A 9 5.38 -57.62 -92.95
N ARG A 10 6.61 -58.10 -92.68
CA ARG A 10 7.23 -58.01 -91.34
C ARG A 10 7.43 -56.56 -90.88
N ARG A 11 7.82 -55.65 -91.78
CA ARG A 11 7.95 -54.21 -91.46
C ARG A 11 6.60 -53.56 -91.15
N SER A 12 5.55 -53.92 -91.87
CA SER A 12 4.19 -53.40 -91.61
C SER A 12 3.63 -53.92 -90.28
N VAL A 13 3.80 -55.21 -89.98
CA VAL A 13 3.37 -55.79 -88.69
C VAL A 13 4.16 -55.20 -87.52
N ALA A 14 5.48 -55.04 -87.66
CA ALA A 14 6.30 -54.41 -86.62
C ALA A 14 5.91 -52.95 -86.38
N ARG A 15 5.62 -52.18 -87.43
CA ARG A 15 5.08 -50.81 -87.29
C ARG A 15 3.71 -50.81 -86.62
N MET A 16 2.82 -51.73 -86.98
CA MET A 16 1.49 -51.81 -86.38
C MET A 16 1.56 -52.16 -84.89
N LEU A 17 2.44 -53.07 -84.48
CA LEU A 17 2.71 -53.40 -83.07
C LEU A 17 3.34 -52.23 -82.32
N LEU A 18 4.24 -51.47 -82.96
CA LEU A 18 4.83 -50.28 -82.37
C LEU A 18 3.80 -49.15 -82.17
N TRP A 19 2.92 -48.93 -83.15
CA TRP A 19 1.87 -47.92 -83.05
C TRP A 19 0.78 -48.30 -82.04
N SER A 20 0.45 -49.59 -81.90
CA SER A 20 -0.52 -50.07 -80.91
C SER A 20 0.06 -50.05 -79.48
N THR A 21 1.34 -50.39 -79.29
CA THR A 21 2.00 -50.21 -78.00
C THR A 21 2.14 -48.73 -77.62
N LEU A 22 2.51 -47.86 -78.57
CA LEU A 22 2.55 -46.42 -78.33
C LEU A 22 1.15 -45.86 -78.01
N ALA A 23 0.11 -46.27 -78.73
CA ALA A 23 -1.26 -45.89 -78.44
C ALA A 23 -1.74 -46.38 -77.07
N PHE A 24 -1.34 -47.59 -76.65
CA PHE A 24 -1.63 -48.11 -75.31
C PHE A 24 -0.96 -47.25 -74.23
N PHE A 25 0.31 -46.88 -74.37
CA PHE A 25 0.97 -45.99 -73.41
C PHE A 25 0.42 -44.56 -73.40
N VAL A 26 -0.03 -44.04 -74.55
CA VAL A 26 -0.68 -42.72 -74.63
C VAL A 26 -2.09 -42.75 -74.03
N LEU A 27 -2.87 -43.83 -74.23
CA LEU A 27 -4.18 -44.00 -73.61
C LEU A 27 -4.09 -44.31 -72.11
N LEU A 28 -3.09 -45.09 -71.69
CA LEU A 28 -2.82 -45.36 -70.28
C LEU A 28 -2.31 -44.11 -69.57
N GLY A 29 -1.35 -43.40 -70.18
CA GLY A 29 -0.78 -42.15 -69.67
C GLY A 29 -1.79 -41.01 -69.68
N GLY A 30 -2.56 -40.86 -70.76
CA GLY A 30 -3.67 -39.90 -70.88
C GLY A 30 -4.82 -40.23 -69.95
N GLY A 31 -5.14 -41.52 -69.79
CA GLY A 31 -6.10 -42.03 -68.82
C GLY A 31 -5.68 -41.72 -67.40
N LEU A 32 -4.46 -42.05 -66.99
CA LEU A 32 -3.87 -41.70 -65.69
C LEU A 32 -3.81 -40.17 -65.47
N PHE A 33 -3.52 -39.40 -66.51
CA PHE A 33 -3.46 -37.94 -66.48
C PHE A 33 -4.85 -37.30 -66.29
N LEU A 34 -5.87 -37.80 -66.99
CA LEU A 34 -7.28 -37.41 -66.80
C LEU A 34 -7.82 -37.90 -65.45
N HIS A 35 -7.46 -39.11 -65.04
CA HIS A 35 -7.88 -39.74 -63.78
C HIS A 35 -7.30 -39.01 -62.55
N ALA A 36 -6.06 -38.54 -62.62
CA ALA A 36 -5.44 -37.71 -61.58
C ALA A 36 -5.98 -36.27 -61.53
N ARG A 37 -6.68 -35.81 -62.58
CA ARG A 37 -7.31 -34.49 -62.64
C ARG A 37 -8.80 -34.48 -62.27
N MET A 38 -9.42 -35.63 -62.06
CA MET A 38 -10.82 -35.67 -61.67
C MET A 38 -11.01 -35.16 -60.23
N PRO A 39 -11.89 -34.17 -60.00
CA PRO A 39 -12.14 -33.59 -58.68
C PRO A 39 -12.44 -34.64 -57.60
N GLN A 40 -13.22 -35.67 -57.95
CA GLN A 40 -13.63 -36.73 -57.02
C GLN A 40 -12.46 -37.61 -56.53
N MET A 41 -11.43 -37.84 -57.36
CA MET A 41 -10.24 -38.59 -56.94
C MET A 41 -9.35 -37.77 -56.00
N ARG A 42 -9.37 -36.43 -56.11
CA ARG A 42 -8.67 -35.56 -55.16
C ARG A 42 -9.36 -35.58 -53.80
N ILE A 43 -10.68 -35.48 -53.80
CA ILE A 43 -11.53 -35.58 -52.60
C ILE A 43 -11.26 -36.92 -51.87
N ALA A 44 -11.39 -38.06 -52.57
CA ALA A 44 -11.12 -39.37 -51.98
C ALA A 44 -9.67 -39.53 -51.45
N ARG A 45 -8.71 -38.83 -52.06
CA ARG A 45 -7.32 -38.83 -51.58
C ARG A 45 -7.11 -37.94 -50.37
N ILE A 46 -7.81 -36.80 -50.27
CA ILE A 46 -7.83 -35.94 -49.09
C ILE A 46 -8.40 -36.73 -47.90
N GLU A 47 -9.56 -37.38 -48.06
CA GLU A 47 -10.18 -38.21 -47.02
C GLU A 47 -9.25 -39.33 -46.53
N LYS A 48 -8.56 -40.01 -47.47
CA LYS A 48 -7.57 -41.05 -47.10
C LYS A 48 -6.37 -40.49 -46.34
N LEU A 49 -5.92 -39.28 -46.65
CA LEU A 49 -4.81 -38.63 -45.94
C LEU A 49 -5.22 -38.16 -44.55
N LEU A 50 -6.42 -37.60 -44.41
CA LEU A 50 -6.99 -37.23 -43.12
C LEU A 50 -7.19 -38.44 -42.21
N ALA A 51 -7.71 -39.55 -42.74
CA ALA A 51 -7.81 -40.81 -42.01
C ALA A 51 -6.45 -41.40 -41.57
N ALA A 52 -5.35 -40.98 -42.22
CA ALA A 52 -3.99 -41.36 -41.87
C ALA A 52 -3.26 -40.28 -41.04
N ASN A 53 -3.98 -39.26 -40.56
CA ASN A 53 -3.47 -38.10 -39.84
C ASN A 53 -2.33 -37.35 -40.55
N ASN A 54 -2.34 -37.35 -41.90
CA ASN A 54 -1.34 -36.67 -42.72
C ASN A 54 -1.88 -35.33 -43.24
N THR A 55 -2.10 -34.41 -42.32
CA THR A 55 -2.68 -33.07 -42.53
C THR A 55 -1.85 -32.23 -43.49
N ALA A 56 -0.52 -32.26 -43.39
CA ALA A 56 0.39 -31.53 -44.28
C ALA A 56 0.22 -31.93 -45.76
N ALA A 57 0.07 -33.22 -46.05
CA ALA A 57 -0.20 -33.69 -47.41
C ALA A 57 -1.64 -33.38 -47.85
N ALA A 58 -2.61 -33.42 -46.93
CA ALA A 58 -4.00 -33.07 -47.20
C ALA A 58 -4.14 -31.58 -47.58
N ARG A 59 -3.56 -30.64 -46.81
CA ARG A 59 -3.56 -29.19 -47.07
C ARG A 59 -3.04 -28.83 -48.47
N ARG A 60 -2.00 -29.51 -48.96
CA ARG A 60 -1.47 -29.32 -50.33
C ARG A 60 -2.48 -29.66 -51.43
N LEU A 61 -3.40 -30.60 -51.17
CA LEU A 61 -4.44 -30.99 -52.11
C LEU A 61 -5.70 -30.13 -51.96
N ILE A 62 -6.02 -29.69 -50.73
CA ILE A 62 -7.18 -28.84 -50.43
C ILE A 62 -7.13 -27.52 -51.21
N GLY A 63 -5.96 -26.88 -51.33
CA GLY A 63 -5.80 -25.65 -52.12
C GLY A 63 -6.07 -25.80 -53.63
N ARG A 64 -6.43 -26.99 -54.10
CA ARG A 64 -6.79 -27.30 -55.50
C ARG A 64 -8.22 -27.84 -55.63
N VAL A 65 -9.04 -27.65 -54.60
CA VAL A 65 -10.47 -27.94 -54.58
C VAL A 65 -11.20 -26.67 -55.02
N ASP A 66 -12.06 -26.78 -56.04
CA ASP A 66 -12.76 -25.62 -56.61
C ASP A 66 -13.98 -25.19 -55.77
N ASP A 67 -14.52 -26.10 -54.96
CA ASP A 67 -15.61 -25.83 -54.01
C ASP A 67 -15.03 -25.29 -52.69
N GLU A 68 -15.15 -23.98 -52.48
CA GLU A 68 -14.55 -23.31 -51.32
C GLU A 68 -15.18 -23.76 -49.99
N ALA A 69 -16.48 -24.03 -49.94
CA ALA A 69 -17.14 -24.49 -48.72
C ALA A 69 -16.66 -25.88 -48.32
N LEU A 70 -16.45 -26.75 -49.31
CA LEU A 70 -15.85 -28.06 -49.09
C LEU A 70 -14.37 -27.95 -48.70
N ALA A 71 -13.61 -27.04 -49.33
CA ALA A 71 -12.22 -26.80 -49.00
C ALA A 71 -12.07 -26.30 -47.55
N GLU A 72 -12.93 -25.38 -47.11
CA GLU A 72 -12.99 -24.86 -45.75
C GLU A 72 -13.30 -25.97 -44.73
N SER A 73 -14.26 -26.85 -45.02
CA SER A 73 -14.53 -28.04 -44.19
C SER A 73 -13.32 -28.95 -44.03
N TYR A 74 -12.53 -29.18 -45.08
CA TYR A 74 -11.31 -29.98 -44.99
C TYR A 74 -10.15 -29.25 -44.30
N ARG A 75 -10.07 -27.91 -44.38
CA ARG A 75 -9.10 -27.13 -43.59
C ARG A 75 -9.42 -27.27 -42.11
N ALA A 76 -10.68 -27.09 -41.71
CA ALA A 76 -11.13 -27.29 -40.34
C ALA A 76 -10.83 -28.71 -39.81
N GLN A 77 -10.97 -29.75 -40.66
CA GLN A 77 -10.55 -31.12 -40.32
C GLN A 77 -9.04 -31.24 -40.08
N CYS A 78 -8.22 -30.58 -40.90
CA CYS A 78 -6.76 -30.57 -40.70
C CYS A 78 -6.41 -29.82 -39.41
N ASP A 79 -6.99 -28.64 -39.18
CA ASP A 79 -6.76 -27.82 -37.99
C ASP A 79 -7.13 -28.59 -36.73
N TYR A 80 -8.30 -29.24 -36.71
CA TYR A 80 -8.75 -30.08 -35.59
C TYR A 80 -7.80 -31.27 -35.31
N ALA A 81 -7.32 -31.94 -36.35
CA ALA A 81 -6.43 -33.08 -36.22
C ALA A 81 -5.02 -32.69 -35.74
N ASP A 82 -4.49 -31.56 -36.25
CA ASP A 82 -3.23 -30.97 -35.79
C ASP A 82 -3.35 -30.50 -34.32
N ALA A 83 -4.47 -29.86 -33.97
CA ALA A 83 -4.77 -29.39 -32.61
C ALA A 83 -4.80 -30.52 -31.58
N LEU A 84 -5.42 -31.66 -31.89
CA LEU A 84 -5.41 -32.85 -31.02
C LEU A 84 -3.99 -33.36 -30.74
N SER A 85 -3.08 -33.25 -31.71
CA SER A 85 -1.68 -33.65 -31.52
C SER A 85 -0.94 -32.70 -30.58
N LEU A 86 -1.14 -31.39 -30.74
CA LEU A 86 -0.54 -30.37 -29.87
C LEU A 86 -1.07 -30.47 -28.43
N MET A 87 -2.38 -30.65 -28.30
CA MET A 87 -3.05 -30.89 -27.02
C MET A 87 -2.46 -32.10 -26.29
N ALA A 88 -2.14 -33.18 -27.00
CA ALA A 88 -1.50 -34.37 -26.41
C ALA A 88 -0.06 -34.11 -25.95
N ASN A 89 0.62 -33.10 -26.51
CA ASN A 89 1.97 -32.70 -26.13
C ASN A 89 2.01 -31.62 -25.02
N GLY A 90 0.86 -31.08 -24.62
CA GLY A 90 0.77 -29.95 -23.69
C GLY A 90 1.04 -28.58 -24.31
N GLU A 91 1.01 -28.48 -25.64
CA GLU A 91 1.19 -27.22 -26.39
C GLU A 91 -0.16 -26.49 -26.50
N TRP A 92 -0.67 -26.04 -25.35
CA TRP A 92 -2.06 -25.60 -25.17
C TRP A 92 -2.44 -24.35 -25.98
N GLU A 93 -1.56 -23.35 -26.08
CA GLU A 93 -1.82 -22.13 -26.84
C GLU A 93 -1.97 -22.41 -28.34
N GLU A 94 -0.99 -23.13 -28.92
CA GLU A 94 -1.02 -23.49 -30.34
C GLU A 94 -2.22 -24.42 -30.65
N ALA A 95 -2.55 -25.34 -29.74
CA ALA A 95 -3.74 -26.18 -29.85
C ALA A 95 -5.03 -25.35 -29.82
N HIS A 96 -5.13 -24.36 -28.91
CA HIS A 96 -6.28 -23.46 -28.81
C HIS A 96 -6.52 -22.70 -30.12
N GLU A 97 -5.48 -22.11 -30.71
CA GLU A 97 -5.60 -21.38 -31.99
C GLU A 97 -6.12 -22.27 -33.11
N LEU A 98 -5.61 -23.50 -33.22
CA LEU A 98 -6.06 -24.44 -34.26
C LEU A 98 -7.50 -24.93 -34.02
N PHE A 99 -7.90 -25.18 -32.77
CA PHE A 99 -9.30 -25.49 -32.48
C PHE A 99 -10.23 -24.31 -32.77
N ALA A 100 -9.82 -23.08 -32.45
CA ALA A 100 -10.58 -21.87 -32.80
C ALA A 100 -10.73 -21.71 -34.32
N ASN A 101 -9.68 -21.99 -35.09
CA ASN A 101 -9.71 -21.98 -36.56
C ASN A 101 -10.64 -23.07 -37.14
N ALA A 102 -10.73 -24.23 -36.50
CA ALA A 102 -11.65 -25.29 -36.90
C ALA A 102 -13.14 -24.91 -36.69
N GLY A 103 -13.41 -23.89 -35.87
CA GLY A 103 -14.72 -23.26 -35.73
C GLY A 103 -15.82 -24.21 -35.25
N SER A 104 -16.85 -24.41 -36.07
CA SER A 104 -17.99 -25.28 -35.76
C SER A 104 -17.76 -26.76 -36.12
N TYR A 105 -16.55 -27.13 -36.51
CA TYR A 105 -16.22 -28.52 -36.82
C TYR A 105 -16.16 -29.37 -35.56
N ALA A 106 -16.97 -30.44 -35.50
CA ALA A 106 -17.04 -31.37 -34.38
C ALA A 106 -17.28 -30.66 -33.02
N ASP A 107 -16.44 -30.93 -32.02
CA ASP A 107 -16.40 -30.32 -30.69
C ASP A 107 -15.24 -29.32 -30.55
N ALA A 108 -14.76 -28.72 -31.65
CA ALA A 108 -13.59 -27.84 -31.65
C ALA A 108 -13.72 -26.66 -30.68
N ALA A 109 -14.90 -26.05 -30.58
CA ALA A 109 -15.15 -24.96 -29.63
C ALA A 109 -14.97 -25.41 -28.17
N ASP A 110 -15.46 -26.60 -27.82
CA ASP A 110 -15.30 -27.17 -26.47
C ASP A 110 -13.83 -27.51 -26.18
N LYS A 111 -13.12 -28.03 -27.19
CA LYS A 111 -11.68 -28.33 -27.12
C LYS A 111 -10.80 -27.08 -27.04
N ALA A 112 -11.16 -26.00 -27.71
CA ALA A 112 -10.50 -24.71 -27.59
C ALA A 112 -10.61 -24.18 -26.15
N ALA A 113 -11.79 -24.30 -25.53
CA ALA A 113 -11.99 -23.92 -24.13
C ALA A 113 -11.21 -24.83 -23.16
N GLU A 114 -11.16 -26.14 -23.42
CA GLU A 114 -10.35 -27.10 -22.64
C GLU A 114 -8.86 -26.75 -22.69
N CYS A 115 -8.33 -26.41 -23.87
CA CYS A 115 -6.93 -25.99 -24.03
C CYS A 115 -6.63 -24.67 -23.31
N ALA A 116 -7.51 -23.67 -23.45
CA ALA A 116 -7.34 -22.39 -22.75
C ALA A 116 -7.39 -22.56 -21.22
N TYR A 117 -8.25 -23.45 -20.70
CA TYR A 117 -8.29 -23.79 -19.27
C TYR A 117 -7.01 -24.52 -18.81
N ALA A 118 -6.52 -25.48 -19.60
CA ALA A 118 -5.26 -26.18 -19.30
C ALA A 118 -4.04 -25.25 -19.31
N HIS A 119 -4.02 -24.26 -20.22
CA HIS A 119 -3.01 -23.22 -20.24
C HIS A 119 -3.07 -22.34 -18.97
N ALA A 120 -4.27 -21.90 -18.57
CA ALA A 120 -4.47 -21.12 -17.36
C ALA A 120 -4.02 -21.88 -16.09
N LEU A 121 -4.27 -23.20 -16.03
CA LEU A 121 -3.72 -24.05 -14.97
C LEU A 121 -2.19 -24.13 -14.99
N ALA A 122 -1.58 -24.22 -16.16
CA ALA A 122 -0.12 -24.25 -16.28
C ALA A 122 0.53 -22.95 -15.78
N LEU A 123 -0.08 -21.79 -16.07
CA LEU A 123 0.34 -20.49 -15.51
C LEU A 123 0.20 -20.46 -13.98
N PHE A 124 -0.93 -20.96 -13.47
CA PHE A 124 -1.16 -21.08 -12.03
C PHE A 124 -0.09 -21.94 -11.36
N ASP A 125 0.19 -23.13 -11.89
CA ASP A 125 1.20 -24.03 -11.34
C ASP A 125 2.63 -23.45 -11.44
N ALA A 126 2.87 -22.56 -12.40
CA ALA A 126 4.14 -21.83 -12.54
C ALA A 126 4.28 -20.62 -11.59
N GLY A 127 3.20 -20.25 -10.87
CA GLY A 127 3.17 -19.09 -9.99
C GLY A 127 2.93 -17.75 -10.70
N ASP A 128 2.57 -17.77 -11.98
CA ASP A 128 2.14 -16.57 -12.71
C ASP A 128 0.65 -16.29 -12.43
N TRP A 129 0.36 -15.77 -11.24
CA TRP A 129 -1.00 -15.57 -10.75
C TRP A 129 -1.77 -14.53 -11.58
N ASP A 130 -1.10 -13.50 -12.09
CA ASP A 130 -1.74 -12.46 -12.89
C ASP A 130 -2.11 -13.00 -14.28
N GLY A 131 -1.15 -13.67 -14.96
CA GLY A 131 -1.41 -14.32 -16.24
C GLY A 131 -2.49 -15.40 -16.12
N ALA A 132 -2.44 -16.22 -15.06
CA ALA A 132 -3.46 -17.22 -14.79
C ALA A 132 -4.85 -16.60 -14.55
N ALA A 133 -4.94 -15.53 -13.77
CA ALA A 133 -6.20 -14.84 -13.50
C ALA A 133 -6.81 -14.24 -14.78
N GLU A 134 -5.99 -13.65 -15.65
CA GLU A 134 -6.42 -13.14 -16.96
C GLU A 134 -6.93 -14.27 -17.87
N ALA A 135 -6.18 -15.38 -17.95
CA ALA A 135 -6.56 -16.54 -18.74
C ALA A 135 -7.85 -17.20 -18.25
N PHE A 136 -8.03 -17.35 -16.93
CA PHE A 136 -9.28 -17.85 -16.35
C PHE A 136 -10.44 -16.87 -16.57
N ALA A 137 -10.21 -15.56 -16.47
CA ALA A 137 -11.26 -14.57 -16.71
C ALA A 137 -11.75 -14.59 -18.17
N ALA A 138 -10.85 -14.81 -19.14
CA ALA A 138 -11.18 -14.91 -20.55
C ALA A 138 -12.12 -16.09 -20.88
N LEU A 139 -12.14 -17.13 -20.03
CA LEU A 139 -13.01 -18.31 -20.17
C LEU A 139 -14.45 -18.08 -19.71
N GLY A 140 -14.75 -16.97 -19.03
CA GLY A 140 -16.09 -16.66 -18.53
C GLY A 140 -16.61 -17.73 -17.57
N ALA A 141 -17.74 -18.35 -17.90
CA ALA A 141 -18.42 -19.35 -17.05
C ALA A 141 -18.01 -20.81 -17.34
N TYR A 142 -16.92 -21.04 -18.05
CA TYR A 142 -16.43 -22.39 -18.32
C TYR A 142 -15.87 -23.03 -17.05
N SER A 143 -16.35 -24.23 -16.71
CA SER A 143 -15.90 -25.00 -15.54
C SER A 143 -15.98 -24.17 -14.24
N ASP A 144 -14.92 -24.18 -13.44
CA ASP A 144 -14.66 -23.42 -12.21
C ASP A 144 -13.77 -22.19 -12.47
N ALA A 145 -13.69 -21.69 -13.71
CA ALA A 145 -12.81 -20.58 -14.07
C ALA A 145 -13.05 -19.31 -13.21
N PRO A 146 -14.30 -18.88 -12.92
CA PRO A 146 -14.54 -17.75 -12.01
C PRO A 146 -13.96 -17.97 -10.61
N GLU A 147 -14.10 -19.17 -10.05
CA GLU A 147 -13.51 -19.54 -8.76
C GLU A 147 -11.97 -19.58 -8.82
N ARG A 148 -11.40 -19.94 -9.97
CA ARG A 148 -9.95 -19.96 -10.20
C ARG A 148 -9.35 -18.56 -10.28
N VAL A 149 -10.05 -17.57 -10.82
CA VAL A 149 -9.63 -16.16 -10.75
C VAL A 149 -9.43 -15.74 -9.29
N ASN A 150 -10.38 -16.11 -8.41
CA ASN A 150 -10.25 -15.83 -6.97
C ASN A 150 -9.12 -16.65 -6.32
N ALA A 151 -8.90 -17.89 -6.74
CA ALA A 151 -7.75 -18.68 -6.28
C ALA A 151 -6.43 -17.98 -6.61
N CYS A 152 -6.26 -17.47 -7.84
CA CYS A 152 -5.06 -16.75 -8.26
C CYS A 152 -4.80 -15.52 -7.38
N ARG A 153 -5.83 -14.68 -7.19
CA ARG A 153 -5.73 -13.48 -6.33
C ARG A 153 -5.38 -13.83 -4.89
N TYR A 154 -5.93 -14.93 -4.37
CA TYR A 154 -5.67 -15.37 -3.00
C TYR A 154 -4.23 -15.84 -2.81
N GLU A 155 -3.71 -16.67 -3.73
CA GLU A 155 -2.30 -17.10 -3.65
C GLU A 155 -1.35 -15.91 -3.79
N LYS A 156 -1.65 -14.95 -4.66
CA LYS A 156 -0.89 -13.70 -4.76
C LYS A 156 -0.93 -12.88 -3.46
N ALA A 157 -2.10 -12.77 -2.82
CA ALA A 157 -2.24 -12.06 -1.55
C ALA A 157 -1.41 -12.71 -0.43
N LEU A 158 -1.32 -14.04 -0.39
CA LEU A 158 -0.46 -14.76 0.55
C LEU A 158 1.03 -14.48 0.32
N VAL A 159 1.47 -14.38 -0.93
CA VAL A 159 2.86 -14.03 -1.26
C VAL A 159 3.17 -12.61 -0.78
N LEU A 160 2.30 -11.64 -1.08
CA LEU A 160 2.47 -10.25 -0.63
C LEU A 160 2.50 -10.14 0.90
N GLU A 161 1.63 -10.87 1.61
CA GLU A 161 1.65 -10.93 3.08
C GLU A 161 2.97 -11.53 3.60
N GLY A 162 3.55 -12.51 2.90
CA GLY A 162 4.85 -13.08 3.23
C GLY A 162 6.06 -12.18 2.91
N GLU A 163 5.89 -11.22 2.00
CA GLU A 163 6.87 -10.21 1.62
C GLU A 163 6.75 -8.91 2.43
N ASP A 164 5.87 -8.88 3.44
CA ASP A 164 5.54 -7.71 4.26
C ASP A 164 4.87 -6.55 3.48
N ASP A 165 4.31 -6.84 2.30
CA ASP A 165 3.48 -5.91 1.53
C ASP A 165 2.02 -5.99 2.00
N ALA A 166 1.78 -5.49 3.21
CA ALA A 166 0.46 -5.46 3.82
C ALA A 166 -0.58 -4.68 2.99
N ALA A 167 -0.16 -3.60 2.32
CA ALA A 167 -1.04 -2.76 1.51
C ALA A 167 -1.55 -3.49 0.26
N GLY A 168 -0.65 -4.16 -0.48
CA GLY A 168 -0.99 -4.97 -1.64
C GLY A 168 -1.80 -6.21 -1.27
N ALA A 169 -1.46 -6.89 -0.16
CA ALA A 169 -2.23 -8.01 0.34
C ALA A 169 -3.67 -7.60 0.72
N ALA A 170 -3.84 -6.47 1.42
CA ALA A 170 -5.14 -5.95 1.82
C ALA A 170 -6.03 -5.61 0.61
N GLU A 171 -5.47 -5.01 -0.45
CA GLU A 171 -6.21 -4.73 -1.70
C GLU A 171 -6.78 -6.02 -2.33
N LEU A 172 -5.97 -7.08 -2.40
CA LEU A 172 -6.43 -8.35 -2.95
C LEU A 172 -7.47 -9.04 -2.05
N TYR A 173 -7.30 -9.02 -0.73
CA TYR A 173 -8.30 -9.59 0.18
C TYR A 173 -9.63 -8.83 0.15
N GLU A 174 -9.61 -7.51 -0.05
CA GLU A 174 -10.83 -6.71 -0.22
C GLU A 174 -11.59 -7.13 -1.48
N LEU A 175 -10.90 -7.34 -2.61
CA LEU A 175 -11.49 -7.85 -3.85
C LEU A 175 -12.05 -9.28 -3.70
N LEU A 176 -11.46 -10.09 -2.82
CA LEU A 176 -11.85 -11.48 -2.58
C LEU A 176 -13.09 -11.60 -1.68
N GLY A 177 -13.36 -10.60 -0.83
CA GLY A 177 -14.50 -10.59 0.08
C GLY A 177 -14.56 -11.83 0.97
N SER A 178 -15.58 -12.67 0.78
CA SER A 178 -15.81 -13.90 1.57
C SER A 178 -15.10 -15.15 1.03
N TYR A 179 -14.23 -15.01 0.02
CA TYR A 179 -13.47 -16.15 -0.50
C TYR A 179 -12.47 -16.65 0.54
N ARG A 180 -12.61 -17.91 0.97
CA ARG A 180 -11.78 -18.53 2.03
C ARG A 180 -11.77 -17.67 3.31
N ASP A 181 -10.60 -17.46 3.90
CA ASP A 181 -10.36 -16.65 5.11
C ASP A 181 -9.95 -15.20 4.78
N SER A 182 -10.12 -14.73 3.54
CA SER A 182 -9.69 -13.40 3.08
C SER A 182 -10.21 -12.28 3.98
N GLY A 183 -11.48 -12.33 4.39
CA GLY A 183 -12.06 -11.33 5.29
C GLY A 183 -11.42 -11.30 6.68
N GLU A 184 -11.00 -12.44 7.23
CA GLU A 184 -10.29 -12.49 8.52
C GLU A 184 -8.86 -11.95 8.39
N ARG A 185 -8.19 -12.27 7.29
CA ARG A 185 -6.85 -11.74 6.97
C ARG A 185 -6.88 -10.23 6.77
N LEU A 186 -7.85 -9.72 6.02
CA LEU A 186 -8.04 -8.30 5.79
C LEU A 186 -8.25 -7.54 7.10
N ARG A 187 -9.08 -8.06 8.02
CA ARG A 187 -9.27 -7.49 9.36
C ARG A 187 -7.98 -7.42 10.17
N ARG A 188 -7.20 -8.51 10.17
CA ARG A 188 -5.91 -8.54 10.89
C ARG A 188 -4.91 -7.54 10.30
N LEU A 189 -4.82 -7.46 8.98
CA LEU A 189 -3.98 -6.47 8.30
C LEU A 189 -4.47 -5.04 8.59
N ALA A 190 -5.78 -4.79 8.58
CA ALA A 190 -6.33 -3.48 8.88
C ALA A 190 -5.89 -2.99 10.27
N VAL A 191 -6.11 -3.81 11.32
CA VAL A 191 -5.65 -3.50 12.68
C VAL A 191 -4.13 -3.28 12.73
N ALA A 192 -3.34 -4.12 12.04
CA ALA A 192 -1.90 -3.99 12.02
C ALA A 192 -1.43 -2.69 11.33
N MET A 193 -2.07 -2.29 10.25
CA MET A 193 -1.73 -1.09 9.48
C MET A 193 -2.13 0.18 10.24
N THR A 194 -3.35 0.24 10.76
CA THR A 194 -3.90 1.44 11.40
C THR A 194 -3.48 1.58 12.86
N GLY A 195 -3.30 0.47 13.57
CA GLY A 195 -3.14 0.45 15.03
C GLY A 195 -4.47 0.50 15.80
N ILE A 196 -5.61 0.64 15.11
CA ILE A 196 -6.94 0.69 15.72
C ILE A 196 -7.32 -0.73 16.17
N PRO A 197 -7.62 -0.95 17.46
CA PRO A 197 -7.93 -2.30 17.98
C PRO A 197 -9.23 -2.90 17.42
N ASP A 198 -10.22 -2.07 17.10
CA ASP A 198 -11.46 -2.51 16.46
C ASP A 198 -11.24 -2.73 14.96
N ALA A 199 -11.47 -3.96 14.50
CA ALA A 199 -11.19 -4.32 13.12
C ALA A 199 -12.17 -3.69 12.12
N GLU A 200 -13.42 -3.41 12.49
CA GLU A 200 -14.38 -2.79 11.56
C GLU A 200 -14.08 -1.31 11.40
N GLU A 201 -13.72 -0.62 12.49
CA GLU A 201 -13.26 0.76 12.45
C GLU A 201 -11.95 0.90 11.65
N ALA A 202 -11.00 -0.02 11.86
CA ALA A 202 -9.78 -0.08 11.05
C ALA A 202 -10.07 -0.27 9.55
N LEU A 203 -11.07 -1.08 9.20
CA LEU A 203 -11.48 -1.26 7.81
C LEU A 203 -12.15 -0.01 7.24
N GLU A 204 -12.99 0.65 8.04
CA GLU A 204 -13.64 1.90 7.64
C GLU A 204 -12.60 2.99 7.32
N MET A 205 -11.54 3.10 8.13
CA MET A 205 -10.40 4.00 7.86
C MET A 205 -9.70 3.66 6.53
N LEU A 206 -9.50 2.37 6.23
CA LEU A 206 -8.81 1.93 5.02
C LEU A 206 -9.69 1.94 3.77
N HIS A 207 -11.00 2.06 3.94
CA HIS A 207 -11.96 1.94 2.86
C HIS A 207 -11.78 3.09 1.86
N GLY A 208 -11.68 2.75 0.57
CA GLY A 208 -11.49 3.72 -0.50
C GLY A 208 -10.09 4.33 -0.61
N LEU A 209 -9.16 4.00 0.29
CA LEU A 209 -7.75 4.37 0.13
C LEU A 209 -7.10 3.54 -0.98
N SER A 210 -6.27 4.19 -1.80
CA SER A 210 -5.46 3.48 -2.78
C SER A 210 -4.34 2.68 -2.09
N ARG A 211 -3.78 1.68 -2.80
CA ARG A 211 -2.59 0.96 -2.33
C ARG A 211 -1.44 1.93 -1.97
N ALA A 212 -1.21 2.96 -2.77
CA ALA A 212 -0.17 3.95 -2.51
C ALA A 212 -0.44 4.76 -1.23
N ASP A 213 -1.70 5.10 -0.93
CA ASP A 213 -2.07 5.81 0.30
C ASP A 213 -1.87 4.91 1.54
N ARG A 214 -2.19 3.61 1.40
CA ARG A 214 -1.95 2.60 2.44
C ARG A 214 -0.46 2.39 2.71
N GLU A 215 0.36 2.29 1.67
CA GLU A 215 1.83 2.21 1.77
C GLU A 215 2.39 3.46 2.45
N ARG A 216 1.93 4.65 2.05
CA ARG A 216 2.32 5.91 2.68
C ARG A 216 1.99 5.91 4.17
N MET A 217 0.81 5.46 4.56
CA MET A 217 0.40 5.41 5.97
C MET A 217 1.32 4.51 6.80
N LEU A 218 1.77 3.38 6.24
CA LEU A 218 2.74 2.48 6.88
C LEU A 218 4.10 3.14 7.06
N VAL A 219 4.63 3.80 6.00
CA VAL A 219 5.89 4.56 6.09
C VAL A 219 5.81 5.63 7.18
N LEU A 220 4.70 6.37 7.26
CA LEU A 220 4.50 7.37 8.30
C LEU A 220 4.43 6.75 9.70
N LYS A 221 3.81 5.57 9.84
CA LYS A 221 3.76 4.84 11.12
C LYS A 221 5.14 4.42 11.59
N GLU A 222 5.97 3.90 10.70
CA GLU A 222 7.36 3.55 11.00
C GLU A 222 8.18 4.78 11.36
N ALA A 223 8.08 5.84 10.54
CA ALA A 223 8.78 7.10 10.79
C ALA A 223 8.44 7.67 12.17
N ARG A 224 7.14 7.70 12.55
CA ARG A 224 6.69 8.11 13.89
C ARG A 224 7.27 7.25 15.00
N SER A 225 7.30 5.94 14.80
CA SER A 225 7.79 4.97 15.80
C SER A 225 9.30 5.08 16.02
N ALA A 226 10.04 5.63 15.06
CA ALA A 226 11.48 5.86 15.15
C ALA A 226 11.84 7.19 15.84
N LEU A 227 10.89 8.14 16.01
CA LEU A 227 11.17 9.42 16.64
C LEU A 227 11.34 9.27 18.16
N PRO A 228 12.27 10.03 18.77
CA PRO A 228 12.23 10.24 20.22
C PRO A 228 10.91 10.89 20.64
N GLN A 229 10.49 10.62 21.89
CA GLN A 229 9.36 11.34 22.49
C GLN A 229 9.67 12.84 22.55
N ASP A 230 8.65 13.66 22.29
CA ASP A 230 8.73 15.12 22.35
C ASP A 230 9.91 15.70 21.55
N ILE A 231 10.03 15.25 20.28
CA ILE A 231 11.12 15.65 19.38
C ILE A 231 11.10 17.14 19.00
N ILE A 232 9.94 17.77 19.09
CA ILE A 232 9.72 19.17 18.73
C ILE A 232 8.90 19.82 19.84
N ALA A 233 9.34 20.98 20.31
CA ALA A 233 8.64 21.77 21.30
C ALA A 233 8.54 23.22 20.84
N VAL A 234 7.37 23.82 21.06
CA VAL A 234 7.07 25.19 20.62
C VAL A 234 6.67 26.02 21.83
N GLY A 235 7.56 26.90 22.26
CA GLY A 235 7.30 27.85 23.33
C GLY A 235 6.53 29.07 22.83
N PHE A 236 6.43 30.10 23.68
CA PHE A 236 5.75 31.34 23.27
C PHE A 236 6.52 32.10 22.18
N TYR A 237 7.86 32.09 22.23
CA TYR A 237 8.70 32.88 21.32
C TYR A 237 9.86 32.13 20.65
N HIS A 238 9.95 30.81 20.83
CA HIS A 238 11.03 30.00 20.27
C HIS A 238 10.54 28.59 19.95
N THR A 239 11.21 27.93 19.01
CA THR A 239 11.04 26.52 18.69
C THR A 239 12.33 25.78 19.09
N VAL A 240 12.18 24.57 19.62
CA VAL A 240 13.26 23.67 20.02
C VAL A 240 13.04 22.32 19.33
N GLY A 241 14.09 21.78 18.70
CA GLY A 241 14.09 20.46 18.08
C GLY A 241 15.17 19.57 18.68
N LEU A 242 14.84 18.29 18.84
CA LEU A 242 15.74 17.23 19.24
C LEU A 242 16.19 16.44 18.01
N GLN A 243 17.49 16.23 17.85
CA GLN A 243 18.06 15.42 16.78
C GLN A 243 18.21 13.96 17.24
N SER A 244 18.25 13.03 16.28
CA SER A 244 18.41 11.58 16.52
C SER A 244 19.69 11.22 17.26
N ASP A 245 20.74 12.05 17.15
CA ASP A 245 22.02 11.88 17.85
C ASP A 245 22.00 12.41 19.31
N GLY A 246 20.85 12.87 19.81
CA GLY A 246 20.67 13.39 21.16
C GLY A 246 21.13 14.84 21.36
N THR A 247 21.43 15.57 20.29
CA THR A 247 21.72 17.01 20.32
C THR A 247 20.45 17.85 20.11
N VAL A 248 20.51 19.14 20.50
CA VAL A 248 19.36 20.04 20.49
C VAL A 248 19.62 21.26 19.63
N VAL A 249 18.64 21.64 18.81
CA VAL A 249 18.61 22.88 18.02
C VAL A 249 17.49 23.80 18.49
N ALA A 250 17.71 25.11 18.42
CA ALA A 250 16.69 26.09 18.81
C ALA A 250 16.76 27.36 17.95
N CYS A 251 15.60 27.95 17.69
CA CYS A 251 15.51 29.24 17.01
C CYS A 251 14.37 30.11 17.56
N GLY A 252 14.49 31.42 17.40
CA GLY A 252 13.51 32.40 17.90
C GLY A 252 14.11 33.46 18.79
N ASN A 253 13.27 34.01 19.67
CA ASN A 253 13.72 34.99 20.66
C ASN A 253 14.72 34.33 21.61
N ASN A 254 15.87 34.99 21.81
CA ASN A 254 16.91 34.55 22.73
C ASN A 254 17.26 35.61 23.78
N SER A 255 16.29 36.44 24.18
CA SER A 255 16.55 37.54 25.12
C SER A 255 17.01 37.09 26.51
N PHE A 256 16.78 35.83 26.87
CA PHE A 256 17.16 35.24 28.16
C PHE A 256 18.08 34.02 28.03
N GLY A 257 18.60 33.72 26.83
CA GLY A 257 19.43 32.54 26.59
C GLY A 257 18.64 31.24 26.38
N GLN A 258 17.33 31.31 26.14
CA GLN A 258 16.49 30.12 25.93
C GLN A 258 16.86 29.32 24.66
N CYS A 259 17.57 29.93 23.70
CA CYS A 259 18.09 29.24 22.52
C CYS A 259 19.56 28.81 22.66
N ASP A 260 20.20 29.00 23.82
CA ASP A 260 21.63 28.67 24.04
C ASP A 260 21.83 27.17 24.33
N VAL A 261 21.25 26.32 23.48
CA VAL A 261 21.14 24.87 23.65
C VAL A 261 22.41 24.09 23.31
N GLY A 262 23.47 24.75 22.82
CA GLY A 262 24.65 24.08 22.27
C GLY A 262 25.49 23.25 23.25
N ALA A 263 25.21 23.33 24.56
CA ALA A 263 25.83 22.48 25.58
C ALA A 263 24.99 21.23 25.93
N LEU A 264 23.74 21.15 25.45
CA LEU A 264 22.83 20.05 25.70
C LEU A 264 23.17 18.87 24.78
N HIS A 265 23.39 17.70 25.38
CA HIS A 265 23.74 16.44 24.72
C HIS A 265 23.13 15.27 25.48
N ASP A 266 23.11 14.08 24.85
CA ASP A 266 22.47 12.87 25.39
C ASP A 266 20.99 13.10 25.76
N VAL A 267 20.31 14.01 25.06
CA VAL A 267 18.91 14.39 25.28
C VAL A 267 17.99 13.37 24.61
N LYS A 268 16.86 13.06 25.27
CA LYS A 268 15.83 12.15 24.75
C LYS A 268 14.43 12.75 24.64
N ALA A 269 14.21 13.94 25.20
CA ALA A 269 12.98 14.73 25.06
C ALA A 269 13.25 16.21 25.33
N VAL A 270 12.50 17.10 24.67
CA VAL A 270 12.57 18.56 24.87
C VAL A 270 11.20 19.16 25.18
N ALA A 271 11.19 20.23 25.99
CA ALA A 271 10.00 21.04 26.24
C ALA A 271 10.36 22.54 26.21
N ALA A 272 9.38 23.39 25.89
CA ALA A 272 9.59 24.81 25.70
C ALA A 272 8.49 25.64 26.38
N GLY A 273 8.87 26.39 27.41
CA GLY A 273 7.98 27.37 28.04
C GLY A 273 7.99 28.71 27.29
N ALA A 274 7.54 29.79 27.94
CA ALA A 274 7.51 31.09 27.27
C ALA A 274 8.91 31.65 27.01
N TYR A 275 9.82 31.44 27.96
CA TYR A 275 11.16 32.04 27.97
C TYR A 275 12.26 31.09 28.46
N HIS A 276 11.99 29.78 28.48
CA HIS A 276 12.96 28.76 28.91
C HIS A 276 12.78 27.48 28.09
N THR A 277 13.86 26.70 27.97
CA THR A 277 13.92 25.39 27.33
C THR A 277 14.31 24.35 28.38
N VAL A 278 13.69 23.19 28.31
CA VAL A 278 13.96 22.06 29.20
C VAL A 278 14.37 20.86 28.37
N ALA A 279 15.41 20.16 28.80
CA ALA A 279 15.91 18.95 28.17
C ALA A 279 15.96 17.82 29.20
N LEU A 280 15.36 16.69 28.83
CA LEU A 280 15.45 15.44 29.58
C LEU A 280 16.60 14.62 29.01
N HIS A 281 17.57 14.30 29.85
CA HIS A 281 18.71 13.49 29.47
C HIS A 281 18.40 11.99 29.56
N SER A 282 19.15 11.19 28.81
CA SER A 282 19.01 9.73 28.74
C SER A 282 19.19 9.05 30.10
N ASP A 283 19.99 9.63 30.98
CA ASP A 283 20.24 9.16 32.35
C ASP A 283 19.12 9.53 33.37
N GLY A 284 18.07 10.23 32.92
CA GLY A 284 16.95 10.65 33.77
C GLY A 284 17.21 11.91 34.59
N THR A 285 18.25 12.68 34.27
CA THR A 285 18.46 14.05 34.77
C THR A 285 17.82 15.10 33.85
N VAL A 286 17.63 16.33 34.35
CA VAL A 286 16.97 17.41 33.62
C VAL A 286 17.79 18.69 33.68
N SER A 287 18.02 19.29 32.51
CA SER A 287 18.61 20.62 32.34
C SER A 287 17.55 21.61 31.89
N ALA A 288 17.58 22.82 32.44
CA ALA A 288 16.72 23.92 32.02
C ALA A 288 17.55 25.19 31.83
N ILE A 289 17.33 25.90 30.71
CA ILE A 289 18.05 27.12 30.34
C ILE A 289 17.08 28.22 29.92
N GLY A 290 17.50 29.48 30.07
CA GLY A 290 16.69 30.65 29.74
C GLY A 290 16.39 31.52 30.95
N ARG A 291 15.22 32.14 30.96
CA ARG A 291 14.79 33.01 32.07
C ARG A 291 14.64 32.18 33.34
N ASP A 292 15.19 32.66 34.46
CA ASP A 292 15.08 32.00 35.77
C ASP A 292 14.58 32.92 36.89
N SER A 293 13.89 34.02 36.57
CA SER A 293 13.42 34.97 37.59
C SER A 293 12.46 34.37 38.62
N GLU A 294 11.78 33.28 38.26
CA GLU A 294 10.80 32.58 39.09
C GLU A 294 11.30 31.20 39.55
N GLY A 295 12.57 30.85 39.30
CA GLY A 295 13.11 29.51 39.61
C GLY A 295 12.70 28.41 38.62
N GLN A 296 12.16 28.76 37.44
CA GLN A 296 11.73 27.77 36.44
C GLN A 296 12.88 26.88 35.92
N CYS A 297 14.15 27.26 36.11
CA CYS A 297 15.30 26.45 35.72
C CYS A 297 15.90 25.61 36.88
N ALA A 298 15.26 25.57 38.06
CA ALA A 298 15.81 24.88 39.24
C ALA A 298 15.62 23.34 39.20
N THR A 299 16.20 22.67 38.20
CA THR A 299 16.07 21.22 37.96
C THR A 299 17.30 20.39 38.37
N ALA A 300 18.35 21.03 38.87
CA ALA A 300 19.66 20.40 39.09
C ALA A 300 19.64 19.16 40.02
N GLU A 301 18.70 19.11 40.96
CA GLU A 301 18.54 18.01 41.92
C GLU A 301 17.58 16.91 41.45
N TRP A 302 16.95 17.06 40.28
CA TRP A 302 15.95 16.11 39.78
C TRP A 302 16.63 14.85 39.25
N ARG A 303 16.07 13.69 39.60
CA ARG A 303 16.59 12.36 39.21
C ARG A 303 15.43 11.45 38.85
N ASN A 304 15.73 10.39 38.09
CA ASN A 304 14.76 9.37 37.67
C ASN A 304 13.57 9.95 36.92
N VAL A 305 13.76 11.05 36.18
CA VAL A 305 12.71 11.68 35.38
C VAL A 305 12.50 10.87 34.08
N THR A 306 11.24 10.62 33.76
CA THR A 306 10.81 9.86 32.59
C THR A 306 10.08 10.72 31.57
N ALA A 307 9.42 11.80 31.98
CA ALA A 307 8.80 12.77 31.09
C ALA A 307 8.93 14.19 31.63
N ILE A 308 8.90 15.18 30.74
CA ILE A 308 8.98 16.60 31.09
C ILE A 308 7.83 17.37 30.43
N ALA A 309 7.38 18.45 31.07
CA ALA A 309 6.42 19.38 30.50
C ALA A 309 6.69 20.79 31.03
N THR A 310 6.15 21.80 30.36
CA THR A 310 6.35 23.20 30.74
C THR A 310 5.05 23.99 30.69
N SER A 311 4.85 24.90 31.64
CA SER A 311 3.95 26.04 31.44
C SER A 311 4.73 27.23 30.88
N ASP A 312 4.10 28.41 30.80
CA ASP A 312 4.85 29.61 30.39
C ASP A 312 6.01 29.92 31.35
N TYR A 313 5.84 29.61 32.64
CA TYR A 313 6.74 30.04 33.73
C TYR A 313 7.06 28.95 34.77
N ALA A 314 6.77 27.68 34.47
CA ALA A 314 7.11 26.55 35.33
C ALA A 314 7.57 25.35 34.51
N THR A 315 8.40 24.52 35.13
CA THR A 315 8.88 23.25 34.61
C THR A 315 8.33 22.12 35.47
N PHE A 316 7.93 21.03 34.81
CA PHE A 316 7.40 19.83 35.41
C PHE A 316 8.24 18.62 35.02
N GLY A 317 8.49 17.72 35.96
CA GLY A 317 9.13 16.44 35.73
C GLY A 317 8.29 15.31 36.30
N LEU A 318 7.99 14.30 35.48
CA LEU A 318 7.38 13.06 35.94
C LEU A 318 8.50 12.06 36.24
N THR A 319 8.52 11.52 37.45
CA THR A 319 9.49 10.49 37.85
C THR A 319 8.97 9.09 37.56
N ALA A 320 9.88 8.13 37.51
CA ALA A 320 9.57 6.72 37.23
C ALA A 320 8.59 6.07 38.24
N ASP A 321 8.47 6.62 39.45
CA ASP A 321 7.52 6.15 40.47
C ASP A 321 6.16 6.88 40.42
N GLY A 322 5.96 7.73 39.40
CA GLY A 322 4.71 8.47 39.19
C GLY A 322 4.59 9.73 40.04
N THR A 323 5.67 10.23 40.65
CA THR A 323 5.69 11.49 41.40
C THR A 323 5.94 12.68 40.47
N LEU A 324 5.17 13.77 40.67
CA LEU A 324 5.39 15.06 40.00
C LEU A 324 6.44 15.91 40.73
N LEU A 325 7.47 16.32 40.00
CA LEU A 325 8.40 17.39 40.37
C LEU A 325 7.97 18.69 39.70
N CYS A 326 8.09 19.81 40.40
CA CYS A 326 7.67 21.12 39.90
C CYS A 326 8.61 22.22 40.39
N THR A 327 8.93 23.18 39.52
CA THR A 327 9.63 24.42 39.89
C THR A 327 9.15 25.59 39.02
N GLY A 328 9.24 26.82 39.50
CA GLY A 328 8.81 28.02 38.78
C GLY A 328 7.77 28.87 39.51
N PHE A 329 7.00 29.64 38.73
CA PHE A 329 6.17 30.75 39.23
C PHE A 329 5.06 30.36 40.22
N TYR A 330 4.38 29.22 40.00
CA TYR A 330 3.35 28.72 40.90
C TYR A 330 3.78 27.41 41.54
N ASP A 331 3.38 27.21 42.79
CA ASP A 331 3.40 25.88 43.38
C ASP A 331 2.19 25.08 42.87
N TYR A 332 2.40 24.34 41.79
CA TYR A 332 1.40 23.44 41.21
C TYR A 332 1.16 22.18 42.07
N THR A 333 1.95 21.98 43.14
CA THR A 333 1.88 20.77 43.96
C THR A 333 0.82 20.83 45.06
N GLU A 334 0.15 21.97 45.26
CA GLU A 334 -0.96 22.05 46.21
C GLU A 334 -2.32 21.67 45.60
N PRO A 335 -3.03 20.67 46.17
CA PRO A 335 -2.68 19.85 47.33
C PRO A 335 -2.00 18.51 46.93
N GLU A 336 -0.91 18.19 47.65
CA GLU A 336 0.02 17.02 47.78
C GLU A 336 -0.31 15.64 47.14
N SER A 337 -1.17 15.56 46.14
CA SER A 337 -1.80 14.30 45.71
C SER A 337 -1.30 13.75 44.38
N TRP A 338 -0.40 14.47 43.69
CA TRP A 338 0.15 14.13 42.37
C TRP A 338 1.08 12.89 42.44
N SER A 339 0.46 11.72 42.56
CA SER A 339 1.09 10.40 42.62
C SER A 339 0.33 9.39 41.77
N GLY A 340 1.03 8.32 41.36
CA GLY A 340 0.47 7.33 40.41
C GLY A 340 0.18 7.96 39.05
N LEU A 341 0.99 8.94 38.63
CA LEU A 341 0.89 9.61 37.35
C LEU A 341 1.60 8.81 36.27
N THR A 342 1.03 8.79 35.07
CA THR A 342 1.58 8.09 33.90
C THR A 342 1.87 9.01 32.72
N ALA A 343 1.38 10.25 32.75
CA ALA A 343 1.67 11.29 31.77
C ALA A 343 1.41 12.67 32.37
N VAL A 344 2.12 13.69 31.88
CA VAL A 344 1.96 15.10 32.27
C VAL A 344 1.98 15.98 31.02
N ALA A 345 1.18 17.04 31.03
CA ALA A 345 1.16 18.05 29.98
C ALA A 345 1.05 19.45 30.59
N GLY A 346 1.72 20.42 29.97
CA GLY A 346 1.79 21.79 30.45
C GLY A 346 1.27 22.78 29.40
N GLY A 347 0.45 23.72 29.84
CA GLY A 347 -0.02 24.85 29.04
C GLY A 347 0.29 26.16 29.73
N SER A 348 -0.09 27.31 29.15
CA SER A 348 0.41 28.62 29.62
C SER A 348 0.40 28.84 31.14
N TYR A 349 -0.70 28.49 31.83
CA TYR A 349 -0.77 28.47 33.29
C TYR A 349 -1.36 27.18 33.85
N ASN A 350 -1.40 26.13 33.04
CA ASN A 350 -2.12 24.91 33.35
C ASN A 350 -1.17 23.70 33.40
N LEU A 351 -1.54 22.73 34.23
CA LEU A 351 -0.98 21.39 34.26
C LEU A 351 -2.14 20.41 34.10
N ALA A 352 -1.95 19.37 33.29
CA ALA A 352 -2.80 18.20 33.29
C ALA A 352 -1.94 16.95 33.52
N ALA A 353 -2.48 15.95 34.21
CA ALA A 353 -1.81 14.68 34.37
C ALA A 353 -2.79 13.52 34.27
N ARG A 354 -2.35 12.44 33.63
CA ARG A 354 -3.06 11.16 33.57
C ARG A 354 -2.60 10.27 34.71
N ARG A 355 -3.53 9.53 35.30
CA ARG A 355 -3.28 8.55 36.37
C ARG A 355 -3.35 7.12 35.87
N GLU A 356 -2.78 6.19 36.62
CA GLU A 356 -2.83 4.75 36.34
C GLU A 356 -4.26 4.19 36.21
N ASP A 357 -5.23 4.79 36.92
CA ASP A 357 -6.65 4.42 36.85
C ASP A 357 -7.40 5.00 35.62
N GLY A 358 -6.66 5.69 34.75
CA GLY A 358 -7.16 6.34 33.54
C GLY A 358 -7.86 7.68 33.76
N SER A 359 -7.94 8.18 35.00
CA SER A 359 -8.46 9.52 35.28
C SER A 359 -7.46 10.61 34.90
N VAL A 360 -7.98 11.79 34.57
CA VAL A 360 -7.19 12.99 34.26
C VAL A 360 -7.43 14.05 35.33
N TRP A 361 -6.35 14.59 35.86
CA TRP A 361 -6.35 15.72 36.80
C TRP A 361 -5.81 16.95 36.13
N SER A 362 -6.18 18.13 36.65
CA SER A 362 -5.61 19.38 36.19
C SER A 362 -5.43 20.40 37.32
N TYR A 363 -4.50 21.32 37.10
CA TYR A 363 -4.36 22.54 37.87
C TYR A 363 -4.35 23.77 36.94
N PRO A 364 -5.15 24.81 37.22
CA PRO A 364 -6.32 24.76 38.11
C PRO A 364 -7.30 23.65 37.70
N ALA A 365 -8.17 23.24 38.64
CA ALA A 365 -9.16 22.20 38.38
C ALA A 365 -10.13 22.64 37.27
N LEU A 366 -10.09 21.92 36.14
CA LEU A 366 -10.98 22.12 35.00
C LEU A 366 -12.27 21.34 35.20
N LYS A 367 -13.36 21.82 34.58
CA LYS A 367 -14.64 21.09 34.54
C LYS A 367 -14.63 20.10 33.38
N GLY A 368 -15.36 19.00 33.50
CA GLY A 368 -15.54 18.04 32.40
C GLY A 368 -14.38 17.08 32.16
N LEU A 369 -13.44 16.94 33.11
CA LEU A 369 -12.30 16.02 32.99
C LEU A 369 -12.72 14.54 32.88
N ASP A 370 -13.91 14.17 33.34
CA ASP A 370 -14.45 12.82 33.19
C ASP A 370 -14.57 12.39 31.71
N ALA A 371 -14.73 13.35 30.78
CA ALA A 371 -14.77 13.07 29.35
C ALA A 371 -13.41 12.65 28.77
N LEU A 372 -12.31 12.91 29.50
CA LEU A 372 -10.94 12.54 29.10
C LEU A 372 -10.50 11.20 29.71
N ARG A 373 -11.41 10.47 30.36
CA ARG A 373 -11.07 9.20 31.00
C ARG A 373 -10.69 8.17 29.94
N GLY A 374 -9.56 7.48 30.16
CA GLY A 374 -9.02 6.53 29.18
C GLY A 374 -8.21 7.19 28.07
N ALA A 375 -7.82 8.46 28.23
CA ALA A 375 -6.91 9.14 27.34
C ALA A 375 -5.58 8.38 27.17
N GLU A 376 -5.13 8.21 25.93
CA GLU A 376 -3.80 7.71 25.58
C GLU A 376 -2.76 8.82 25.50
N ALA A 377 -3.18 10.00 25.03
CA ALA A 377 -2.40 11.24 25.03
C ALA A 377 -3.26 12.38 25.58
N ILE A 378 -2.64 13.32 26.30
CA ILE A 378 -3.30 14.50 26.86
C ILE A 378 -2.50 15.75 26.55
N ASP A 379 -3.19 16.87 26.34
CA ASP A 379 -2.58 18.18 26.35
C ASP A 379 -3.53 19.21 27.00
N VAL A 380 -2.98 20.35 27.43
CA VAL A 380 -3.72 21.36 28.19
C VAL A 380 -3.28 22.76 27.79
N ASN A 381 -4.23 23.69 27.79
CA ASN A 381 -3.90 25.11 27.73
C ASN A 381 -4.92 25.93 28.51
N THR A 382 -4.84 27.26 28.42
CA THR A 382 -5.55 28.21 29.26
C THR A 382 -7.05 27.94 29.29
N GLY A 383 -7.49 27.28 30.37
CA GLY A 383 -8.88 26.98 30.65
C GLY A 383 -9.46 25.73 29.97
N TYR A 384 -8.67 24.90 29.30
CA TYR A 384 -9.17 23.67 28.67
C TYR A 384 -8.12 22.55 28.61
N ALA A 385 -8.58 21.31 28.53
CA ALA A 385 -7.77 20.15 28.22
C ALA A 385 -8.32 19.42 27.00
N VAL A 386 -7.45 18.71 26.29
CA VAL A 386 -7.75 17.88 25.13
C VAL A 386 -7.05 16.54 25.28
N ALA A 387 -7.66 15.48 24.77
CA ALA A 387 -7.08 14.14 24.80
C ALA A 387 -7.42 13.35 23.55
N VAL A 388 -6.49 12.46 23.17
CA VAL A 388 -6.76 11.35 22.24
C VAL A 388 -7.17 10.15 23.09
N LEU A 389 -8.31 9.54 22.76
CA LEU A 389 -8.79 8.31 23.39
C LEU A 389 -8.27 7.07 22.65
N GLY A 390 -8.36 5.88 23.25
CA GLY A 390 -7.80 4.65 22.66
C GLY A 390 -8.48 4.16 21.38
N ASP A 391 -9.60 4.76 20.99
CA ASP A 391 -10.27 4.57 19.69
C ASP A 391 -9.82 5.61 18.63
N GLY A 392 -8.89 6.52 18.97
CA GLY A 392 -8.44 7.58 18.07
C GLY A 392 -9.40 8.78 17.99
N SER A 393 -10.49 8.79 18.74
CA SER A 393 -11.36 9.97 18.88
C SER A 393 -10.73 11.03 19.79
N VAL A 394 -11.18 12.28 19.63
CA VAL A 394 -10.67 13.41 20.43
C VAL A 394 -11.73 13.95 21.38
N ALA A 395 -11.39 13.96 22.67
CA ALA A 395 -12.21 14.55 23.72
C ALA A 395 -11.62 15.89 24.19
N SER A 396 -12.47 16.85 24.54
CA SER A 396 -12.05 18.14 25.08
C SER A 396 -13.02 18.63 26.16
N THR A 397 -12.52 19.39 27.13
CA THR A 397 -13.36 19.94 28.20
C THR A 397 -14.26 21.09 27.74
N ASN A 398 -13.85 21.83 26.70
CA ASN A 398 -14.49 23.08 26.29
C ASN A 398 -14.89 23.16 24.81
N PHE A 399 -14.44 22.21 23.98
CA PHE A 399 -14.63 22.27 22.54
C PHE A 399 -15.31 21.00 22.03
N ASP A 400 -16.21 21.15 21.08
CA ASP A 400 -16.78 20.03 20.34
C ASP A 400 -15.81 19.65 19.21
N LEU A 401 -15.12 18.54 19.41
CA LEU A 401 -14.16 17.96 18.46
C LEU A 401 -14.65 16.59 17.97
N SER A 402 -15.95 16.29 18.07
CA SER A 402 -16.53 14.99 17.72
C SER A 402 -16.38 14.62 16.23
N ALA A 403 -16.06 15.59 15.37
CA ALA A 403 -15.75 15.35 13.97
C ALA A 403 -14.33 14.81 13.74
N TRP A 404 -13.46 14.84 14.75
CA TRP A 404 -12.10 14.31 14.67
C TRP A 404 -12.09 12.85 15.10
N HIS A 405 -11.77 12.00 14.14
CA HIS A 405 -11.51 10.58 14.29
C HIS A 405 -10.10 10.28 13.77
N ASP A 406 -9.58 9.09 14.07
CA ASP A 406 -8.28 8.63 13.56
C ASP A 406 -7.08 9.51 13.95
N ILE A 407 -7.19 10.21 15.08
CA ILE A 407 -6.16 11.12 15.57
C ILE A 407 -5.13 10.35 16.37
N LEU A 408 -3.85 10.59 16.06
CA LEU A 408 -2.71 10.00 16.73
C LEU A 408 -2.12 10.90 17.81
N ALA A 409 -2.17 12.22 17.60
CA ALA A 409 -1.61 13.19 18.52
C ALA A 409 -2.40 14.49 18.48
N VAL A 410 -2.44 15.17 19.63
CA VAL A 410 -3.01 16.51 19.78
C VAL A 410 -1.99 17.45 20.39
N SER A 411 -2.06 18.74 20.06
CA SER A 411 -1.29 19.77 20.74
C SER A 411 -2.11 21.04 20.96
N ALA A 412 -2.07 21.59 22.18
CA ALA A 412 -2.94 22.63 22.68
C ALA A 412 -2.19 23.96 22.84
N SER A 413 -2.70 25.01 22.20
CA SER A 413 -2.18 26.37 22.33
C SER A 413 -3.24 27.35 22.85
N SER A 414 -2.86 28.61 23.07
CA SER A 414 -3.80 29.69 23.39
C SER A 414 -4.64 30.15 22.19
N THR A 415 -4.30 29.72 20.97
CA THR A 415 -4.94 30.16 19.71
C THR A 415 -5.63 29.04 18.94
N ALA A 416 -5.22 27.79 19.13
CA ALA A 416 -5.73 26.63 18.42
C ALA A 416 -5.48 25.31 19.15
N ILE A 417 -6.25 24.29 18.78
CA ILE A 417 -5.93 22.88 19.01
C ILE A 417 -5.49 22.30 17.68
N LEU A 418 -4.34 21.61 17.65
CA LEU A 418 -3.87 20.84 16.50
C LEU A 418 -4.13 19.35 16.74
N ALA A 419 -4.39 18.63 15.66
CA ALA A 419 -4.49 17.18 15.64
C ALA A 419 -3.76 16.61 14.42
N LEU A 420 -3.03 15.52 14.62
CA LEU A 420 -2.33 14.77 13.58
C LEU A 420 -3.05 13.44 13.37
N ASP A 421 -3.46 13.14 12.14
CA ASP A 421 -4.09 11.86 11.80
C ASP A 421 -3.11 10.80 11.29
N ALA A 422 -3.58 9.57 11.16
CA ALA A 422 -2.78 8.44 10.69
C ALA A 422 -2.19 8.64 9.28
N GLN A 423 -2.88 9.41 8.43
CA GLN A 423 -2.48 9.72 7.06
C GLN A 423 -1.46 10.88 6.98
N GLY A 424 -1.01 11.42 8.11
CA GLY A 424 -0.01 12.49 8.15
C GLY A 424 -0.56 13.88 7.84
N ARG A 425 -1.87 14.08 7.92
CA ARG A 425 -2.51 15.39 7.76
C ARG A 425 -2.64 16.07 9.11
N VAL A 426 -2.57 17.40 9.09
CA VAL A 426 -2.73 18.23 10.28
C VAL A 426 -4.08 18.94 10.21
N GLN A 427 -4.93 18.67 11.19
CA GLN A 427 -6.19 19.36 11.43
C GLN A 427 -6.01 20.42 12.52
N ALA A 428 -6.79 21.49 12.46
CA ALA A 428 -6.70 22.58 13.43
C ALA A 428 -8.06 23.17 13.76
N HIS A 429 -8.35 23.32 15.05
CA HIS A 429 -9.48 24.09 15.55
C HIS A 429 -8.97 25.44 16.07
N PHE A 430 -9.09 26.48 15.26
CA PHE A 430 -8.68 27.85 15.63
C PHE A 430 -9.79 28.57 16.39
N PHE A 431 -9.42 29.26 17.48
CA PHE A 431 -10.38 30.00 18.31
C PHE A 431 -10.76 31.36 17.71
N ARG A 432 -9.94 31.88 16.79
CA ARG A 432 -10.15 33.16 16.10
C ARG A 432 -9.76 33.04 14.63
N GLU A 433 -10.50 33.76 13.78
CA GLU A 433 -10.21 33.80 12.34
C GLU A 433 -8.84 34.41 12.03
N SER A 434 -8.37 35.35 12.86
CA SER A 434 -7.07 36.02 12.69
C SER A 434 -5.87 35.09 12.84
N ASP A 435 -6.05 33.96 13.52
CA ASP A 435 -4.97 33.06 13.89
C ASP A 435 -4.85 31.90 12.91
N ARG A 436 -5.77 31.81 11.92
CA ARG A 436 -5.83 30.71 10.97
C ARG A 436 -4.59 30.62 10.12
N VAL A 437 -4.13 29.38 9.96
CA VAL A 437 -3.08 28.99 9.03
C VAL A 437 -3.55 27.80 8.20
N ASP A 438 -3.06 27.72 6.97
CA ASP A 438 -3.37 26.65 6.03
C ASP A 438 -2.38 25.47 6.16
N PHE A 439 -2.89 24.32 6.60
CA PHE A 439 -2.17 23.06 6.69
C PHE A 439 -2.45 22.11 5.50
N SER A 440 -3.24 22.51 4.50
CA SER A 440 -3.66 21.63 3.40
C SER A 440 -2.52 21.02 2.58
N SER A 441 -1.34 21.67 2.59
CA SER A 441 -0.12 21.18 1.94
C SER A 441 0.72 20.22 2.80
N VAL A 442 0.29 19.92 4.03
CA VAL A 442 0.95 18.99 4.94
C VAL A 442 0.25 17.64 4.84
N THR A 443 0.97 16.64 4.34
CA THR A 443 0.38 15.31 4.07
C THR A 443 1.26 14.15 4.55
N ASP A 444 2.41 14.44 5.13
CA ASP A 444 3.45 13.51 5.59
C ASP A 444 3.99 13.90 6.97
N ALA A 445 3.14 14.54 7.79
CA ALA A 445 3.51 14.89 9.15
C ALA A 445 3.66 13.64 10.03
N VAL A 446 4.67 13.69 10.91
CA VAL A 446 4.97 12.64 11.89
C VAL A 446 4.98 13.18 13.32
N ALA A 447 5.16 14.49 13.52
CA ALA A 447 4.96 15.13 14.82
C ALA A 447 4.42 16.56 14.66
N ILE A 448 3.71 17.03 15.68
CA ILE A 448 3.15 18.38 15.73
C ILE A 448 3.44 19.00 17.11
N ALA A 449 3.61 20.31 17.14
CA ALA A 449 3.68 21.07 18.38
C ALA A 449 3.05 22.45 18.20
N ALA A 450 2.25 22.87 19.18
CA ALA A 450 1.56 24.14 19.19
C ALA A 450 2.06 25.00 20.36
N GLY A 451 2.47 26.23 20.08
CA GLY A 451 2.89 27.18 21.10
C GLY A 451 2.11 28.48 21.06
N GLY A 452 2.62 29.51 21.75
CA GLY A 452 1.86 30.74 21.98
C GLY A 452 1.58 31.59 20.73
N THR A 453 2.48 31.57 19.74
CA THR A 453 2.37 32.43 18.54
C THR A 453 2.51 31.68 17.22
N HIS A 454 2.96 30.44 17.24
CA HIS A 454 3.33 29.66 16.06
C HIS A 454 3.14 28.16 16.33
N PHE A 455 3.23 27.39 15.26
CA PHE A 455 3.06 25.94 15.25
C PHE A 455 4.21 25.31 14.47
N ALA A 456 4.67 24.14 14.89
CA ALA A 456 5.68 23.37 14.18
C ALA A 456 5.14 22.00 13.79
N VAL A 457 5.54 21.54 12.60
CA VAL A 457 5.22 20.22 12.06
C VAL A 457 6.52 19.59 11.60
N VAL A 458 6.81 18.39 12.09
CA VAL A 458 7.92 17.55 11.62
C VAL A 458 7.37 16.63 10.53
N LEU A 459 8.05 16.59 9.39
CA LEU A 459 7.71 15.73 8.26
C LEU A 459 8.48 14.41 8.32
N SER A 460 8.03 13.42 7.55
CA SER A 460 8.63 12.09 7.49
C SER A 460 10.09 12.04 7.05
N ASP A 461 10.57 13.08 6.36
CA ASP A 461 11.98 13.27 5.97
C ASP A 461 12.83 13.97 7.06
N GLY A 462 12.24 14.21 8.24
CA GLY A 462 12.86 14.89 9.36
C GLY A 462 12.89 16.41 9.25
N SER A 463 12.44 17.00 8.14
CA SER A 463 12.37 18.45 7.98
C SER A 463 11.26 19.06 8.84
N VAL A 464 11.41 20.34 9.20
CA VAL A 464 10.47 21.05 10.08
C VAL A 464 9.85 22.25 9.38
N ARG A 465 8.51 22.25 9.30
CA ARG A 465 7.71 23.38 8.79
C ARG A 465 7.08 24.14 9.94
N VAL A 466 7.25 25.46 9.93
CA VAL A 466 6.70 26.36 10.96
C VAL A 466 5.62 27.27 10.37
N PHE A 467 4.54 27.44 11.11
CA PHE A 467 3.32 28.15 10.73
C PHE A 467 2.97 29.21 11.77
N GLY A 468 2.26 30.27 11.39
CA GLY A 468 1.85 31.35 12.31
C GLY A 468 2.83 32.53 12.39
N LEU A 469 2.88 33.21 13.54
CA LEU A 469 3.68 34.44 13.71
C LEU A 469 5.13 34.10 14.07
N THR A 470 6.01 34.23 13.08
CA THR A 470 7.44 33.87 13.15
C THR A 470 8.40 35.05 13.05
N ALA A 471 7.91 36.29 13.14
CA ALA A 471 8.72 37.52 12.99
C ALA A 471 9.85 37.66 14.03
N ASN A 472 9.74 36.96 15.16
CA ASN A 472 10.77 36.81 16.20
C ASN A 472 11.90 35.83 15.82
N GLY A 473 11.86 35.23 14.63
CA GLY A 473 12.83 34.25 14.16
C GLY A 473 12.53 32.81 14.55
N ALA A 474 11.36 32.53 15.15
CA ALA A 474 11.00 31.19 15.62
C ALA A 474 10.67 30.20 14.48
N GLY A 475 10.63 30.67 13.23
CA GLY A 475 10.46 29.83 12.04
C GLY A 475 11.75 29.53 11.27
N ARG A 476 12.93 29.72 11.87
CA ARG A 476 14.23 29.52 11.19
C ARG A 476 14.69 28.07 11.27
N THR A 477 13.91 27.18 10.66
CA THR A 477 14.10 25.71 10.71
C THR A 477 14.55 25.11 9.37
N ALA A 478 14.92 25.95 8.39
CA ALA A 478 15.22 25.50 7.02
C ALA A 478 16.37 24.49 6.93
N ASP A 479 17.33 24.56 7.85
CA ASP A 479 18.50 23.69 7.90
C ASP A 479 18.33 22.54 8.94
N TRP A 480 17.13 22.38 9.51
CA TRP A 480 16.88 21.36 10.52
C TRP A 480 16.54 20.02 9.87
N SER A 481 17.08 18.95 10.46
CA SER A 481 16.69 17.58 10.20
C SER A 481 16.69 16.85 11.53
N LEU A 482 15.49 16.57 12.05
CA LEU A 482 15.30 16.00 13.39
C LEU A 482 15.23 14.47 13.38
N ALA A 483 14.87 13.89 12.24
CA ALA A 483 14.75 12.44 12.07
C ALA A 483 15.69 12.00 10.94
N VAL A 484 16.85 11.43 11.29
CA VAL A 484 17.70 10.68 10.35
C VAL A 484 18.44 9.58 11.11
N ASP A 485 18.11 8.33 10.78
CA ASP A 485 19.06 7.31 10.32
C ASP A 485 18.34 6.32 9.41
#